data_AF-A0AAU7ARV2-F1
#
_entry.id   AF-A0AAU7ARV2-F1
#
_cell.length_a   1.000
_cell.length_b   1.000
_cell.length_c   1.000
_cell.angle_alpha   90.00
_cell.angle_beta   90.00
_cell.angle_gamma   90.00
#
_symmetry.space_group_name_H-M   'P 1'
#
loop_
_entity.id
_entity.type
_entity.pdbx_description
1 polymer ?
#
loop_
_entity_poly.entity_id
_entity_poly.type
_entity_poly.pdbx_seq_one_letter_code
_entity_poly.pdbx_strand_id
1 'polypeptide(L)'
;MSVDDHRRRAAILLNLPAPVPNTGPSNPAPSPRISRLLPLPRAAVSEQKDLVKTKIITLSSAAAALALVGSAQAAYGPEAPQPTDAPGGYQQVMTAKTVGGGGGTLSAGWGNVRVNVSVPAGASGSPVQFRIVAPKLSTLAAAVRKSGFRRVRTVTGVAVSQTGVNGGSGTRLKRAVKISLSAGKLGKRAFVLRYDAAKGRYVRTAFKRENGRLVVRMVRPVALVVVTPTA
;
A
#
# COMPACT_ATOMS: atom_id res chain seq x y z
N MET A 1 -19.58 70.29 15.37
CA MET A 1 -18.35 70.23 14.56
C MET A 1 -18.34 68.90 13.82
N SER A 2 -18.46 68.98 12.49
CA SER A 2 -17.98 68.09 11.39
C SER A 2 -17.89 66.57 11.68
N VAL A 3 -18.65 65.67 11.04
CA VAL A 3 -18.77 65.33 9.60
C VAL A 3 -17.41 64.91 8.98
N ASP A 4 -17.43 63.70 8.44
CA ASP A 4 -16.46 63.02 7.56
C ASP A 4 -15.15 62.49 8.16
N ASP A 5 -15.08 61.16 8.32
CA ASP A 5 -13.80 60.47 8.10
C ASP A 5 -13.99 59.18 7.29
N HIS A 6 -13.00 58.94 6.46
CA HIS A 6 -13.14 58.50 5.10
C HIS A 6 -13.24 56.98 4.93
N ARG A 7 -14.23 56.59 4.12
CA ARG A 7 -14.22 55.35 3.35
C ARG A 7 -12.96 55.28 2.45
N ARG A 8 -11.96 54.50 2.84
CA ARG A 8 -10.92 53.99 1.92
C ARG A 8 -11.12 52.49 1.68
N ARG A 9 -12.07 52.16 0.81
CA ARG A 9 -12.12 50.84 0.15
C ARG A 9 -11.24 50.92 -1.09
N ALA A 10 -10.01 50.42 -1.00
CA ALA A 10 -9.16 50.20 -2.15
C ALA A 10 -9.75 49.03 -2.97
N ALA A 11 -10.34 49.34 -4.11
CA ALA A 11 -10.71 48.36 -5.12
C ALA A 11 -9.44 47.92 -5.85
N ILE A 12 -8.90 46.76 -5.48
CA ILE A 12 -7.85 46.09 -6.25
C ILE A 12 -8.53 45.39 -7.43
N LEU A 13 -8.50 46.04 -8.60
CA LEU A 13 -8.85 45.44 -9.88
C LEU A 13 -7.80 44.38 -10.24
N LEU A 14 -8.11 43.12 -9.96
CA LEU A 14 -7.37 41.96 -10.46
C LEU A 14 -7.60 41.86 -11.97
N ASN A 15 -6.59 42.26 -12.74
CA ASN A 15 -6.52 42.06 -14.18
C ASN A 15 -6.32 40.56 -14.45
N LEU A 16 -7.41 39.83 -14.68
CA LEU A 16 -7.39 38.41 -15.02
C LEU A 16 -7.10 38.25 -16.53
N PRO A 17 -6.03 37.54 -16.93
CA PRO A 17 -5.78 37.27 -18.34
C PRO A 17 -6.85 36.33 -18.91
N ALA A 18 -7.26 36.60 -20.15
CA ALA A 18 -8.24 35.81 -20.88
C ALA A 18 -7.78 34.35 -21.07
N PRO A 19 -8.71 33.37 -21.09
CA PRO A 19 -8.39 31.97 -21.29
C PRO A 19 -7.84 31.73 -22.71
N VAL A 20 -6.67 31.12 -22.80
CA VAL A 20 -6.06 30.68 -24.05
C VAL A 20 -6.80 29.43 -24.55
N PRO A 21 -7.29 29.39 -25.80
CA PRO A 21 -7.91 28.19 -26.37
C PRO A 21 -6.86 27.09 -26.55
N ASN A 22 -7.09 25.95 -25.91
CA ASN A 22 -6.22 24.77 -25.98
C ASN A 22 -6.58 23.93 -27.21
N THR A 23 -5.89 24.16 -28.32
CA THR A 23 -5.94 23.31 -29.53
C THR A 23 -4.93 22.16 -29.40
N GLY A 24 -5.27 21.15 -28.60
CA GLY A 24 -4.50 19.91 -28.54
C GLY A 24 -4.67 19.08 -29.82
N PRO A 25 -3.60 18.46 -30.35
CA PRO A 25 -3.68 17.63 -31.56
C PRO A 25 -4.47 16.34 -31.30
N SER A 26 -5.36 16.03 -32.25
CA SER A 26 -6.11 14.78 -32.34
C SER A 26 -5.17 13.58 -32.50
N ASN A 27 -5.19 12.68 -31.53
CA ASN A 27 -4.42 11.44 -31.58
C ASN A 27 -5.18 10.40 -32.44
N PRO A 28 -4.58 9.82 -33.49
CA PRO A 28 -5.26 8.84 -34.33
C PRO A 28 -5.51 7.53 -33.59
N ALA A 29 -6.68 6.94 -33.86
CA ALA A 29 -7.16 5.70 -33.28
C ALA A 29 -6.21 4.51 -33.56
N PRO A 30 -5.99 3.59 -32.60
CA PRO A 30 -5.21 2.39 -32.83
C PRO A 30 -6.01 1.34 -33.64
N SER A 31 -5.44 0.90 -34.75
CA SER A 31 -5.94 -0.19 -35.58
C SER A 31 -6.05 -1.53 -34.82
N PRO A 32 -7.05 -2.37 -35.12
CA PRO A 32 -7.19 -3.69 -34.50
C PRO A 32 -6.11 -4.66 -35.01
N ARG A 33 -5.27 -5.18 -34.10
CA ARG A 33 -4.40 -6.33 -34.39
C ARG A 33 -5.23 -7.61 -34.36
N ILE A 34 -5.36 -8.24 -35.52
CA ILE A 34 -5.90 -9.58 -35.70
C ILE A 34 -4.87 -10.58 -35.16
N SER A 35 -5.11 -11.12 -33.96
CA SER A 35 -4.37 -12.28 -33.46
C SER A 35 -4.93 -13.54 -34.10
N ARG A 36 -4.17 -14.11 -35.05
CA ARG A 36 -4.41 -15.45 -35.60
C ARG A 36 -4.29 -16.48 -34.48
N LEU A 37 -5.36 -17.26 -34.29
CA LEU A 37 -5.39 -18.48 -33.49
C LEU A 37 -4.47 -19.52 -34.12
N LEU A 38 -3.44 -19.96 -33.39
CA LEU A 38 -2.78 -21.23 -33.68
C LEU A 38 -3.60 -22.37 -33.07
N PRO A 39 -3.82 -23.48 -33.78
CA PRO A 39 -4.47 -24.67 -33.24
C PRO A 39 -3.55 -25.39 -32.23
N LEU A 40 -4.11 -25.72 -31.07
CA LEU A 40 -3.49 -26.61 -30.09
C LEU A 40 -3.62 -28.07 -30.54
N PRO A 41 -2.55 -28.89 -30.48
CA PRO A 41 -2.63 -30.32 -30.72
C PRO A 41 -3.34 -31.03 -29.56
N ARG A 42 -4.20 -31.98 -29.94
CA ARG A 42 -5.06 -32.81 -29.11
C ARG A 42 -4.43 -34.20 -28.99
N ALA A 43 -3.93 -34.56 -27.80
CA ALA A 43 -3.60 -35.92 -27.35
C ALA A 43 -3.03 -35.80 -25.92
N ALA A 44 -3.28 -36.64 -24.93
CA ALA A 44 -4.04 -37.88 -24.85
C ALA A 44 -4.53 -38.02 -23.40
N VAL A 45 -5.71 -38.63 -23.27
CA VAL A 45 -6.24 -39.18 -22.02
C VAL A 45 -5.49 -40.47 -21.74
N SER A 46 -4.97 -40.62 -20.53
CA SER A 46 -4.69 -41.93 -19.96
C SER A 46 -4.87 -41.85 -18.44
N GLU A 47 -6.02 -42.38 -18.02
CA GLU A 47 -6.24 -42.89 -16.67
C GLU A 47 -5.14 -43.91 -16.33
N GLN A 48 -4.56 -43.80 -15.14
CA GLN A 48 -4.00 -44.96 -14.47
C GLN A 48 -4.24 -44.82 -12.97
N LYS A 49 -5.26 -45.55 -12.51
CA LYS A 49 -5.35 -46.05 -11.14
C LYS A 49 -4.10 -46.91 -10.91
N ASP A 50 -3.34 -46.64 -9.86
CA ASP A 50 -3.02 -47.71 -8.93
C ASP A 50 -2.43 -47.21 -7.61
N LEU A 51 -2.80 -47.97 -6.60
CA LEU A 51 -2.71 -47.73 -5.18
C LEU A 51 -1.54 -48.55 -4.65
N VAL A 52 -0.44 -47.91 -4.23
CA VAL A 52 0.63 -48.60 -3.50
C VAL A 52 1.07 -47.78 -2.30
N LYS A 53 0.78 -48.32 -1.11
CA LYS A 53 1.33 -47.91 0.18
C LYS A 53 2.82 -48.26 0.22
N THR A 54 3.68 -47.25 0.19
CA THR A 54 5.08 -47.42 0.60
C THR A 54 5.53 -46.21 1.41
N LYS A 55 5.80 -46.45 2.70
CA LYS A 55 6.61 -45.55 3.55
C LYS A 55 8.02 -45.49 2.96
N ILE A 56 8.46 -44.31 2.52
CA ILE A 56 9.88 -44.02 2.31
C ILE A 56 10.21 -42.70 3.01
N ILE A 57 11.22 -42.82 3.86
CA ILE A 57 11.86 -41.79 4.67
C ILE A 57 12.86 -41.04 3.78
N THR A 58 12.83 -39.71 3.86
CA THR A 58 13.87 -38.73 3.49
C THR A 58 14.34 -38.71 2.03
N LEU A 59 14.07 -37.59 1.35
CA LEU A 59 15.01 -36.93 0.44
C LEU A 59 14.61 -35.46 0.23
N SER A 60 15.57 -34.58 0.48
CA SER A 60 15.56 -33.16 0.15
C SER A 60 15.11 -32.91 -1.29
N SER A 61 14.06 -32.10 -1.46
CA SER A 61 13.77 -31.45 -2.73
C SER A 61 13.86 -29.94 -2.54
N ALA A 62 14.97 -29.38 -3.01
CA ALA A 62 15.17 -27.95 -3.21
C ALA A 62 14.06 -27.42 -4.13
N ALA A 63 13.07 -26.73 -3.56
CA ALA A 63 12.21 -25.86 -4.33
C ALA A 63 12.92 -24.53 -4.51
N ALA A 64 13.77 -24.46 -5.55
CA ALA A 64 14.17 -23.22 -6.18
C ALA A 64 12.91 -22.58 -6.80
N ALA A 65 12.10 -21.92 -5.96
CA ALA A 65 11.06 -21.05 -6.45
C ALA A 65 11.76 -19.82 -7.01
N LEU A 66 11.72 -19.70 -8.34
CA LEU A 66 12.20 -18.58 -9.13
C LEU A 66 12.04 -17.26 -8.35
N ALA A 67 13.17 -16.67 -8.00
CA ALA A 67 13.25 -15.25 -7.78
C ALA A 67 13.01 -14.58 -9.14
N LEU A 68 11.74 -14.41 -9.52
CA LEU A 68 11.39 -13.36 -10.45
C LEU A 68 11.75 -12.06 -9.75
N VAL A 69 12.93 -11.56 -10.11
CA VAL A 69 13.29 -10.15 -10.04
C VAL A 69 12.18 -9.43 -10.79
N GLY A 70 11.13 -9.04 -10.06
CA GLY A 70 10.13 -8.13 -10.55
C GLY A 70 10.85 -6.81 -10.74
N SER A 71 11.41 -6.60 -11.92
CA SER A 71 11.59 -5.26 -12.45
C SER A 71 10.25 -4.55 -12.23
N ALA A 72 10.30 -3.47 -11.46
CA ALA A 72 9.14 -2.62 -11.25
C ALA A 72 8.77 -2.03 -12.61
N GLN A 73 7.96 -2.74 -13.41
CA GLN A 73 7.25 -2.13 -14.51
C GLN A 73 6.33 -1.10 -13.88
N ALA A 74 6.72 0.17 -14.03
CA ALA A 74 5.84 1.30 -13.88
C ALA A 74 4.63 1.06 -14.79
N ALA A 75 3.54 0.57 -14.21
CA ALA A 75 2.27 0.50 -14.90
C ALA A 75 1.87 1.93 -15.27
N TYR A 76 1.82 2.23 -16.56
CA TYR A 76 1.26 3.46 -17.11
C TYR A 76 -0.17 3.62 -16.59
N GLY A 77 -0.31 4.50 -15.61
CA GLY A 77 -1.56 4.86 -14.97
C GLY A 77 -1.28 6.10 -14.11
N PRO A 78 -2.28 6.95 -13.84
CA PRO A 78 -2.09 8.14 -13.02
C PRO A 78 -1.42 7.74 -11.70
N GLU A 79 -0.42 8.53 -11.28
CA GLU A 79 0.31 8.25 -10.06
C GLU A 79 -0.68 8.14 -8.91
N ALA A 80 -0.79 6.93 -8.35
CA ALA A 80 -1.75 6.71 -7.29
C ALA A 80 -1.43 7.64 -6.10
N PRO A 81 -2.45 8.29 -5.49
CA PRO A 81 -2.26 9.20 -4.39
C PRO A 81 -1.39 8.53 -3.33
N GLN A 82 -0.33 9.23 -2.95
CA GLN A 82 0.50 8.87 -1.82
C GLN A 82 -0.40 8.74 -0.57
N PRO A 83 -0.01 7.99 0.47
CA PRO A 83 -0.64 8.11 1.77
C PRO A 83 -0.30 9.51 2.34
N THR A 84 -0.98 10.54 1.85
CA THR A 84 -0.52 11.94 1.87
C THR A 84 -0.50 12.59 3.25
N ASP A 85 -1.22 12.03 4.24
CA ASP A 85 -1.49 12.78 5.48
C ASP A 85 -0.71 12.28 6.70
N ALA A 86 -0.02 11.15 6.60
CA ALA A 86 0.67 10.56 7.76
C ALA A 86 2.04 11.23 8.00
N PRO A 87 2.25 11.90 9.16
CA PRO A 87 3.54 12.45 9.52
C PRO A 87 4.53 11.31 9.76
N GLY A 88 5.71 11.42 9.16
CA GLY A 88 6.72 10.34 9.17
C GLY A 88 7.47 10.16 7.85
N GLY A 89 7.22 10.99 6.84
CA GLY A 89 7.98 10.99 5.59
C GLY A 89 7.81 9.70 4.79
N TYR A 90 6.58 9.20 4.67
CA TYR A 90 6.25 8.03 3.84
C TYR A 90 6.32 8.39 2.35
N GLN A 91 7.53 8.48 1.81
CA GLN A 91 7.78 8.91 0.44
C GLN A 91 8.36 7.79 -0.43
N GLN A 92 9.03 6.81 0.18
CA GLN A 92 9.71 5.75 -0.56
C GLN A 92 8.77 4.57 -0.79
N VAL A 93 8.20 4.48 -1.99
CA VAL A 93 7.42 3.30 -2.40
C VAL A 93 8.37 2.11 -2.55
N MET A 94 8.15 1.08 -1.74
CA MET A 94 8.97 -0.13 -1.75
C MET A 94 8.47 -1.15 -2.77
N THR A 95 7.16 -1.26 -2.90
CA THR A 95 6.51 -2.15 -3.87
C THR A 95 5.09 -1.67 -4.11
N ALA A 96 4.59 -1.95 -5.31
CA ALA A 96 3.22 -1.70 -5.72
C ALA A 96 2.71 -2.91 -6.49
N LYS A 97 1.45 -3.29 -6.27
CA LYS A 97 0.80 -4.38 -7.00
C LYS A 97 -0.70 -4.16 -7.11
N THR A 98 -1.21 -4.34 -8.31
CA THR A 98 -2.66 -4.37 -8.57
C THR A 98 -3.21 -5.74 -8.23
N VAL A 99 -4.27 -5.78 -7.43
CA VAL A 99 -4.94 -6.99 -6.97
C VAL A 99 -6.40 -6.94 -7.43
N GLY A 100 -6.84 -7.96 -8.14
CA GLY A 100 -8.22 -8.13 -8.61
C GLY A 100 -9.13 -8.83 -7.59
N GLY A 101 -10.32 -9.25 -8.04
CA GLY A 101 -11.32 -9.92 -7.20
C GLY A 101 -10.86 -11.25 -6.59
N GLY A 102 -9.88 -11.94 -7.20
CA GLY A 102 -9.28 -13.16 -6.65
C GLY A 102 -8.43 -12.96 -5.39
N GLY A 103 -8.15 -11.71 -5.00
CA GLY A 103 -7.22 -11.42 -3.91
C GLY A 103 -5.77 -11.63 -4.32
N GLY A 104 -4.87 -11.60 -3.35
CA GLY A 104 -3.45 -11.76 -3.60
C GLY A 104 -2.56 -11.35 -2.43
N THR A 105 -1.27 -11.51 -2.61
CA THR A 105 -0.25 -11.11 -1.63
C THR A 105 0.74 -10.14 -2.24
N LEU A 106 1.24 -9.24 -1.38
CA LEU A 106 2.27 -8.26 -1.67
C LEU A 106 3.26 -8.26 -0.50
N SER A 107 4.56 -8.30 -0.78
CA SER A 107 5.58 -8.34 0.25
C SER A 107 6.72 -7.38 -0.07
N ALA A 108 7.26 -6.74 0.95
CA ALA A 108 8.37 -5.82 0.81
C ALA A 108 9.31 -5.92 2.02
N GLY A 109 10.60 -5.71 1.80
CA GLY A 109 11.63 -5.69 2.84
C GLY A 109 12.34 -4.34 2.89
N TRP A 110 12.53 -3.79 4.09
CA TRP A 110 13.28 -2.55 4.33
C TRP A 110 14.11 -2.68 5.59
N GLY A 111 15.43 -2.63 5.43
CA GLY A 111 16.37 -2.95 6.50
C GLY A 111 16.08 -4.33 7.10
N ASN A 112 15.87 -4.37 8.41
CA ASN A 112 15.56 -5.61 9.16
C ASN A 112 14.05 -5.90 9.27
N VAL A 113 13.22 -5.22 8.47
CA VAL A 113 11.76 -5.31 8.52
C VAL A 113 11.23 -5.94 7.25
N ARG A 114 10.33 -6.91 7.41
CA ARG A 114 9.52 -7.46 6.32
C ARG A 114 8.06 -7.17 6.57
N VAL A 115 7.39 -6.71 5.52
CA VAL A 115 5.97 -6.41 5.50
C VAL A 115 5.32 -7.33 4.49
N ASN A 116 4.25 -8.01 4.91
CA ASN A 116 3.44 -8.84 4.02
C ASN A 116 1.97 -8.40 4.13
N VAL A 117 1.39 -8.02 3.01
CA VAL A 117 0.01 -7.61 2.84
C VAL A 117 -0.71 -8.75 2.13
N SER A 118 -1.69 -9.35 2.79
CA SER A 118 -2.54 -10.39 2.25
C SER A 118 -3.96 -9.84 2.07
N VAL A 119 -4.36 -9.77 0.80
CA VAL A 119 -5.67 -9.31 0.35
C VAL A 119 -6.52 -10.57 0.11
N PRO A 120 -7.57 -10.82 0.91
CA PRO A 120 -8.41 -11.99 0.70
C PRO A 120 -9.21 -11.87 -0.61
N ALA A 121 -9.62 -13.00 -1.17
CA ALA A 121 -10.57 -13.02 -2.29
C ALA A 121 -11.86 -12.26 -1.92
N GLY A 122 -12.39 -11.51 -2.88
CA GLY A 122 -13.56 -10.66 -2.70
C GLY A 122 -13.33 -9.42 -1.81
N ALA A 123 -12.08 -9.05 -1.49
CA ALA A 123 -11.80 -7.83 -0.75
C ALA A 123 -12.21 -6.56 -1.50
N SER A 124 -12.17 -6.58 -2.84
CA SER A 124 -12.63 -5.50 -3.70
C SER A 124 -13.46 -6.04 -4.85
N GLY A 125 -14.47 -5.28 -5.28
CA GLY A 125 -15.26 -5.59 -6.48
C GLY A 125 -14.60 -5.17 -7.80
N SER A 126 -13.54 -4.37 -7.71
CA SER A 126 -12.75 -3.90 -8.86
C SER A 126 -11.26 -4.02 -8.54
N PRO A 127 -10.37 -4.05 -9.54
CA PRO A 127 -8.94 -4.12 -9.26
C PRO A 127 -8.46 -2.89 -8.47
N VAL A 128 -7.60 -3.12 -7.48
CA VAL A 128 -7.04 -2.06 -6.60
C VAL A 128 -5.53 -2.20 -6.57
N GLN A 129 -4.83 -1.10 -6.79
CA GLN A 129 -3.39 -1.03 -6.60
C GLN A 129 -3.07 -0.80 -5.13
N PHE A 130 -2.35 -1.74 -4.52
CA PHE A 130 -1.78 -1.61 -3.19
C PHE A 130 -0.33 -1.17 -3.29
N ARG A 131 0.10 -0.27 -2.41
CA ARG A 131 1.49 0.17 -2.29
C ARG A 131 1.96 0.02 -0.86
N ILE A 132 3.20 -0.43 -0.69
CA ILE A 132 3.89 -0.45 0.61
C ILE A 132 4.93 0.66 0.56
N VAL A 133 4.85 1.59 1.50
CA VAL A 133 5.66 2.81 1.53
C VAL A 133 6.46 2.84 2.84
N ALA A 134 7.77 3.00 2.72
CA ALA A 134 8.66 3.13 3.87
C ALA A 134 8.64 4.57 4.41
N PRO A 135 8.65 4.76 5.74
CA PRO A 135 8.82 6.06 6.36
C PRO A 135 10.28 6.50 6.36
N LYS A 136 10.49 7.79 6.62
CA LYS A 136 11.77 8.32 7.07
C LYS A 136 11.84 8.21 8.61
N LEU A 137 12.63 7.27 9.14
CA LEU A 137 12.68 6.99 10.59
C LEU A 137 12.99 8.22 11.45
N SER A 138 13.83 9.13 10.93
CA SER A 138 14.22 10.34 11.66
C SER A 138 13.05 11.27 11.96
N THR A 139 12.06 11.37 11.06
CA THR A 139 10.86 12.19 11.28
C THR A 139 9.75 11.41 11.99
N LEU A 140 9.72 10.09 11.83
CA LEU A 140 8.72 9.22 12.43
C LEU A 140 8.75 9.25 13.96
N ALA A 141 9.94 9.18 14.56
CA ALA A 141 10.08 9.21 16.02
C ALA A 141 9.58 10.52 16.63
N ALA A 142 9.72 11.64 15.92
CA ALA A 142 9.18 12.93 16.35
C ALA A 142 7.65 12.96 16.25
N ALA A 143 7.07 12.40 15.18
CA ALA A 143 5.63 12.32 14.98
C ALA A 143 4.92 11.46 16.05
N VAL A 144 5.55 10.32 16.42
CA VAL A 144 5.07 9.46 17.51
C VAL A 144 5.07 10.19 18.85
N ARG A 145 6.14 10.93 19.16
CA ARG A 145 6.23 11.74 20.37
C ARG A 145 5.19 12.86 20.42
N LYS A 146 4.99 13.59 19.31
CA LYS A 146 3.93 14.60 19.17
C LYS A 146 2.52 14.02 19.36
N SER A 147 2.34 12.73 19.06
CA SER A 147 1.07 12.02 19.29
C SER A 147 0.82 11.62 20.75
N GLY A 148 1.73 11.94 21.67
CA GLY A 148 1.59 11.67 23.11
C GLY A 148 2.39 10.47 23.63
N PHE A 149 3.05 9.70 22.75
CA PHE A 149 3.85 8.54 23.16
C PHE A 149 5.29 8.95 23.47
N ARG A 150 5.55 9.43 24.70
CA ARG A 150 6.87 9.94 25.12
C ARG A 150 7.86 8.87 25.58
N ARG A 151 7.40 7.79 26.23
CA ARG A 151 8.22 6.69 26.77
C ARG A 151 8.25 5.48 25.85
N VAL A 152 8.45 5.73 24.56
CA VAL A 152 8.53 4.66 23.56
C VAL A 152 9.68 4.90 22.59
N ARG A 153 10.32 3.81 22.17
CA ARG A 153 11.26 3.78 21.06
C ARG A 153 10.54 3.33 19.81
N THR A 154 10.70 4.10 18.73
CA THR A 154 10.22 3.69 17.41
C THR A 154 11.13 2.60 16.86
N VAL A 155 10.58 1.43 16.53
CA VAL A 155 11.32 0.30 15.97
C VAL A 155 11.32 0.39 14.44
N THR A 156 10.13 0.60 13.86
CA THR A 156 9.93 0.74 12.41
C THR A 156 8.56 1.33 12.13
N GLY A 157 8.27 1.65 10.88
CA GLY A 157 6.93 1.95 10.40
C GLY A 157 6.75 1.53 8.95
N VAL A 158 5.51 1.52 8.50
CA VAL A 158 5.14 1.30 7.10
C VAL A 158 3.79 1.95 6.85
N ALA A 159 3.61 2.53 5.68
CA ALA A 159 2.29 2.90 5.20
C ALA A 159 1.87 1.95 4.10
N VAL A 160 0.60 1.55 4.14
CA VAL A 160 -0.05 0.84 3.05
C VAL A 160 -1.14 1.73 2.48
N SER A 161 -0.93 2.17 1.24
CA SER A 161 -1.91 2.92 0.49
C SER A 161 -2.62 2.03 -0.52
N GLN A 162 -3.82 2.46 -0.92
CA GLN A 162 -4.62 1.78 -1.92
C GLN A 162 -5.19 2.82 -2.88
N THR A 163 -5.28 2.46 -4.15
CA THR A 163 -5.90 3.30 -5.17
C THR A 163 -6.60 2.44 -6.20
N GLY A 164 -7.74 2.90 -6.71
CA GLY A 164 -8.36 2.29 -7.87
C GLY A 164 -7.45 2.41 -9.11
N VAL A 165 -7.67 1.55 -10.11
CA VAL A 165 -6.89 1.53 -11.36
C VAL A 165 -6.88 2.89 -12.08
N ASN A 166 -7.90 3.72 -11.89
CA ASN A 166 -8.06 5.02 -12.54
C ASN A 166 -7.63 6.20 -11.65
N GLY A 167 -6.75 5.99 -10.66
CA GLY A 167 -6.30 7.06 -9.77
C GLY A 167 -7.33 7.49 -8.71
N GLY A 168 -8.53 6.89 -8.73
CA GLY A 168 -9.58 7.14 -7.74
C GLY A 168 -9.10 6.80 -6.33
N SER A 169 -9.04 7.81 -5.47
CA SER A 169 -8.89 7.62 -4.02
C SER A 169 -10.20 7.05 -3.47
N GLY A 170 -10.14 6.15 -2.49
CA GLY A 170 -11.32 5.75 -1.73
C GLY A 170 -12.03 4.46 -2.17
N THR A 171 -11.38 3.53 -2.87
CA THR A 171 -11.96 2.20 -3.07
C THR A 171 -12.18 1.50 -1.72
N ARG A 172 -13.41 1.48 -1.22
CA ARG A 172 -13.73 0.88 0.08
C ARG A 172 -13.61 -0.64 -0.04
N LEU A 173 -12.76 -1.23 0.79
CA LEU A 173 -12.61 -2.68 0.82
C LEU A 173 -13.83 -3.30 1.51
N LYS A 174 -14.38 -4.34 0.89
CA LYS A 174 -15.49 -5.14 1.44
C LYS A 174 -15.01 -6.10 2.54
N ARG A 175 -13.72 -6.48 2.50
CA ARG A 175 -13.09 -7.37 3.50
C ARG A 175 -11.80 -6.78 4.02
N ALA A 176 -11.46 -7.15 5.26
CA ALA A 176 -10.23 -6.68 5.88
C ALA A 176 -9.00 -7.35 5.24
N VAL A 177 -8.04 -6.51 4.86
CA VAL A 177 -6.69 -6.89 4.44
C VAL A 177 -5.84 -7.17 5.68
N LYS A 178 -5.06 -8.25 5.64
CA LYS A 178 -4.15 -8.64 6.70
C LYS A 178 -2.76 -8.07 6.41
N ILE A 179 -2.25 -7.24 7.31
CA ILE A 179 -0.87 -6.76 7.26
C ILE A 179 -0.08 -7.43 8.36
N SER A 180 0.97 -8.13 7.95
CA SER A 180 1.91 -8.81 8.84
C SER A 180 3.25 -8.08 8.80
N LEU A 181 3.73 -7.68 9.97
CA LEU A 181 4.97 -6.97 10.18
C LEU A 181 5.90 -7.90 10.96
N SER A 182 7.09 -8.13 10.44
CA SER A 182 8.17 -8.80 11.18
C SER A 182 9.39 -7.93 11.17
N ALA A 183 10.00 -7.73 12.33
CA ALA A 183 11.31 -7.12 12.45
C ALA A 183 12.22 -8.05 13.26
N GLY A 184 13.52 -8.08 12.95
CA GLY A 184 14.47 -9.02 13.58
C GLY A 184 14.51 -8.94 15.12
N LYS A 185 14.16 -7.80 15.72
CA LYS A 185 14.09 -7.61 17.18
C LYS A 185 12.79 -6.90 17.59
N LEU A 186 11.66 -7.60 17.52
CA LEU A 186 10.41 -7.13 18.12
C LEU A 186 10.37 -7.49 19.60
N GLY A 187 10.58 -6.50 20.48
CA GLY A 187 10.46 -6.71 21.93
C GLY A 187 9.11 -7.33 22.31
N LYS A 188 9.07 -8.11 23.40
CA LYS A 188 7.82 -8.75 23.91
C LYS A 188 6.72 -7.72 24.17
N ARG A 189 7.10 -6.51 24.58
CA ARG A 189 6.21 -5.37 24.86
C ARG A 189 5.95 -4.47 23.65
N ALA A 190 6.45 -4.83 22.46
CA ALA A 190 6.19 -4.03 21.26
C ALA A 190 4.70 -4.02 20.91
N PHE A 191 4.21 -2.88 20.45
CA PHE A 191 2.84 -2.68 20.03
C PHE A 191 2.77 -1.80 18.78
N VAL A 192 1.60 -1.82 18.13
CA VAL A 192 1.38 -1.10 16.88
C VAL A 192 0.56 0.17 17.13
N LEU A 193 1.04 1.27 16.55
CA LEU A 193 0.34 2.52 16.42
C LEU A 193 -0.18 2.66 14.99
N ARG A 194 -1.35 3.25 14.85
CA ARG A 194 -1.99 3.57 13.58
C ARG A 194 -2.14 5.08 13.48
N TYR A 195 -1.81 5.68 12.35
CA TYR A 195 -2.15 7.09 12.14
C TYR A 195 -3.65 7.26 11.96
N ASP A 196 -4.25 8.14 12.76
CA ASP A 196 -5.65 8.54 12.68
C ASP A 196 -5.71 9.96 12.11
N ALA A 197 -6.03 10.07 10.81
CA ALA A 197 -6.08 11.34 10.10
C ALA A 197 -7.12 12.30 10.71
N ALA A 198 -8.25 11.78 11.21
CA ALA A 198 -9.28 12.60 11.85
C ALA A 198 -8.80 13.24 13.15
N LYS A 199 -7.85 12.61 13.85
CA LYS A 199 -7.26 13.14 15.08
C LYS A 199 -5.90 13.81 14.86
N GLY A 200 -5.37 13.78 13.64
CA GLY A 200 -4.03 14.28 13.30
C GLY A 200 -2.91 13.62 14.12
N ARG A 201 -3.10 12.38 14.61
CA ARG A 201 -2.13 11.73 15.51
C ARG A 201 -2.11 10.22 15.38
N TYR A 202 -1.01 9.61 15.83
CA TYR A 202 -0.94 8.18 16.05
C TYR A 202 -1.82 7.76 17.23
N VAL A 203 -2.53 6.64 17.09
CA VAL A 203 -3.33 6.01 18.14
C VAL A 203 -2.96 4.54 18.25
N ARG A 204 -3.11 3.95 19.44
CA ARG A 204 -2.88 2.52 19.62
C ARG A 204 -3.91 1.74 18.81
N THR A 205 -3.47 0.72 18.09
CA THR A 205 -4.35 -0.14 17.30
C THR A 205 -4.30 -1.57 17.78
N ALA A 206 -5.40 -2.30 17.59
CA ALA A 206 -5.45 -3.71 17.91
C ALA A 206 -4.55 -4.49 16.94
N PHE A 207 -3.79 -5.44 17.49
CA PHE A 207 -2.92 -6.32 16.73
C PHE A 207 -2.93 -7.71 17.36
N LYS A 208 -2.60 -8.72 16.56
CA LYS A 208 -2.30 -10.08 17.03
C LYS A 208 -0.81 -10.36 16.86
N ARG A 209 -0.27 -11.26 17.69
CA ARG A 209 1.06 -11.84 17.46
C ARG A 209 0.87 -13.24 16.89
N GLU A 210 1.42 -13.49 15.71
CA GLU A 210 1.35 -14.79 15.02
C GLU A 210 2.75 -15.13 14.52
N ASN A 211 3.33 -16.24 14.99
CA ASN A 211 4.65 -16.73 14.57
C ASN A 211 5.76 -15.64 14.60
N GLY A 212 5.81 -14.86 15.68
CA GLY A 212 6.78 -13.76 15.84
C GLY A 212 6.47 -12.50 15.02
N ARG A 213 5.33 -12.44 14.32
CA ARG A 213 4.89 -11.28 13.52
C ARG A 213 3.78 -10.51 14.22
N LEU A 214 3.77 -9.19 14.06
CA LEU A 214 2.64 -8.34 14.43
C LEU A 214 1.66 -8.28 13.27
N VAL A 215 0.43 -8.70 13.52
CA VAL A 215 -0.63 -8.80 12.52
C VAL A 215 -1.70 -7.76 12.82
N VAL A 216 -1.98 -6.90 11.84
CA VAL A 216 -3.05 -5.89 11.88
C VAL A 216 -4.02 -6.17 10.75
N ARG A 217 -5.33 -6.07 11.04
CA ARG A 217 -6.38 -6.16 10.03
C ARG A 217 -6.93 -4.77 9.73
N MET A 218 -7.09 -4.43 8.45
CA MET A 218 -7.57 -3.12 8.03
C MET A 218 -8.48 -3.18 6.83
N VAL A 219 -9.38 -2.20 6.73
CA VAL A 219 -10.33 -2.04 5.61
C VAL A 219 -10.10 -0.73 4.84
N ARG A 220 -9.08 0.05 5.24
CA ARG A 220 -8.72 1.36 4.69
C ARG A 220 -7.21 1.52 4.64
N PRO A 221 -6.70 2.45 3.81
CA PRO A 221 -5.29 2.84 3.79
C PRO A 221 -4.84 3.26 5.18
N VAL A 222 -3.60 2.94 5.51
CA VAL A 222 -3.14 3.19 6.87
C VAL A 222 -1.62 3.31 6.97
N ALA A 223 -1.16 4.25 7.79
CA ALA A 223 0.20 4.27 8.28
C ALA A 223 0.28 3.56 9.64
N LEU A 224 1.19 2.60 9.74
CA LEU A 224 1.47 1.81 10.93
C LEU A 224 2.88 2.13 11.44
N VAL A 225 3.02 2.18 12.75
CA VAL A 225 4.32 2.32 13.42
C VAL A 225 4.42 1.28 14.51
N VAL A 226 5.53 0.56 14.54
CA VAL A 226 5.84 -0.37 15.61
C VAL A 226 6.73 0.34 16.61
N VAL A 227 6.29 0.33 17.87
CA VAL A 227 7.01 0.96 18.97
C VAL A 227 7.22 -0.05 20.10
N THR A 228 8.25 0.17 20.91
CA THR A 228 8.51 -0.58 22.14
C THR A 228 8.61 0.39 23.30
N PRO A 229 7.96 0.14 24.46
CA PRO A 229 8.16 0.94 25.66
C PRO A 229 9.64 1.04 26.04
N THR A 230 10.09 2.23 26.44
CA THR A 230 11.35 2.40 27.15
C THR A 230 11.09 2.23 28.65
N ALA A 231 12.06 1.68 29.38
CA ALA A 231 12.02 1.64 30.84
C ALA A 231 12.00 3.07 31.41
#